data_AF-A0AAP6D1L1-F1
#
_entry.id   AF-A0AAP6D1L1-F1
#
_cell.length_a   1.000
_cell.length_b   1.000
_cell.length_c   1.000
_cell.angle_alpha   90.00
_cell.angle_beta   90.00
_cell.angle_gamma   90.00
#
_symmetry.space_group_name_H-M   'P 1'
#
loop_
_entity.id
_entity.type
_entity.pdbx_description
1 polymer ?
#
loop_
_entity_poly.entity_id
_entity_poly.type
_entity_poly.pdbx_seq_one_letter_code
_entity_poly.pdbx_strand_id
1 'polypeptide(L)'
;DYFNSLAVGAISRPVTDRFYVSRAKLAYILDSTAAPMCVIMPASSWGAYIITIIGGILVSHGITEYSALGAYVRLIPMTFYAVVALLMVLAVARFGLAIGKMREHEIAASQGRGFDKDKENDTQEAHELNEELDIRESEKGKVSDLILPIVTLIIATIASMMYTGGQALAADGKEFALLGAFENTDVGTSLIYGSLLGLAVA
;
A
#
# COMPACT_ATOMS: atom_id res chain seq x y z
N ASP A 1 5.26 1.62 -2.14
CA ASP A 1 4.97 2.86 -1.38
C ASP A 1 5.04 4.05 -2.33
N TYR A 2 6.23 4.35 -2.87
CA TYR A 2 6.40 5.45 -3.83
C TYR A 2 5.58 5.30 -5.12
N PHE A 3 5.59 4.11 -5.74
CA PHE A 3 4.76 3.85 -6.92
C PHE A 3 3.26 3.98 -6.61
N ASN A 4 2.84 3.59 -5.41
CA ASN A 4 1.45 3.73 -4.97
C ASN A 4 1.05 5.21 -4.92
N SER A 5 1.86 6.05 -4.29
CA SER A 5 1.60 7.50 -4.22
C SER A 5 1.60 8.17 -5.60
N LEU A 6 2.47 7.71 -6.53
CA LEU A 6 2.51 8.22 -7.90
C LEU A 6 1.28 7.81 -8.71
N ALA A 7 1.00 6.50 -8.76
CA ALA A 7 -0.08 5.93 -9.56
C ALA A 7 -1.47 6.34 -9.01
N VAL A 8 -1.70 6.16 -7.71
CA VAL A 8 -2.98 6.55 -7.08
C VAL A 8 -3.13 8.07 -7.10
N GLY A 9 -2.04 8.83 -6.99
CA GLY A 9 -2.04 10.27 -7.22
C GLY A 9 -2.57 10.62 -8.60
N ALA A 10 -1.93 10.13 -9.66
CA ALA A 10 -2.34 10.39 -11.04
C ALA A 10 -3.80 9.98 -11.32
N ILE A 11 -4.23 8.82 -10.81
CA ILE A 11 -5.58 8.28 -11.02
C ILE A 11 -6.64 9.07 -10.23
N SER A 12 -6.31 9.51 -9.00
CA SER A 12 -7.27 10.17 -8.11
C SER A 12 -7.42 11.67 -8.39
N ARG A 13 -6.44 12.30 -9.03
CA ARG A 13 -6.46 13.72 -9.42
C ARG A 13 -7.76 14.14 -10.14
N PRO A 14 -8.16 13.55 -11.29
CA PRO A 14 -9.35 13.99 -12.02
C PRO A 14 -10.66 13.78 -11.23
N VAL A 15 -10.70 12.75 -10.38
CA VAL A 15 -11.85 12.48 -9.51
C VAL A 15 -11.96 13.55 -8.44
N THR A 16 -10.86 13.86 -7.76
CA THR A 16 -10.84 14.83 -6.66
C THR A 16 -11.07 16.27 -7.11
N ASP A 17 -10.62 16.64 -8.31
CA ASP A 17 -10.88 17.96 -8.89
C ASP A 17 -12.37 18.20 -9.13
N ARG A 18 -13.09 17.15 -9.54
CA ARG A 18 -14.55 17.22 -9.73
C ARG A 18 -15.31 17.48 -8.43
N PHE A 19 -14.73 17.12 -7.29
CA PHE A 19 -15.29 17.35 -5.96
C PHE A 19 -14.67 18.55 -5.23
N TYR A 20 -13.89 19.39 -5.92
CA TYR A 20 -13.25 20.58 -5.36
C TYR A 20 -12.38 20.29 -4.12
N VAL A 21 -11.73 19.13 -4.10
CA VAL A 21 -10.76 18.75 -3.06
C VAL A 21 -9.38 19.28 -3.44
N SER A 22 -8.71 20.00 -2.54
CA SER A 22 -7.40 20.59 -2.88
C SER A 22 -6.32 19.53 -3.14
N ARG A 23 -5.37 19.84 -4.02
CA ARG A 23 -4.17 19.01 -4.27
C ARG A 23 -3.38 18.73 -2.98
N ALA A 24 -3.33 19.69 -2.08
CA ALA A 24 -2.68 19.55 -0.77
C ALA A 24 -3.38 18.50 0.11
N LYS A 25 -4.72 18.48 0.15
CA LYS A 25 -5.49 17.47 0.87
C LYS A 25 -5.33 16.08 0.24
N LEU A 26 -5.37 15.99 -1.09
CA LEU A 26 -5.10 14.74 -1.80
C LEU A 26 -3.70 14.21 -1.47
N ALA A 27 -2.65 15.04 -1.57
CA ALA A 27 -1.28 14.65 -1.27
C ALA A 27 -1.13 14.14 0.19
N TYR A 28 -1.76 14.83 1.14
CA TYR A 28 -1.78 14.40 2.54
C TYR A 28 -2.41 13.01 2.72
N ILE A 29 -3.56 12.76 2.09
CA ILE A 29 -4.25 11.47 2.16
C ILE A 29 -3.39 10.36 1.56
N LEU A 30 -2.77 10.60 0.41
CA LEU A 30 -1.94 9.61 -0.27
C LEU A 30 -0.69 9.26 0.54
N ASP A 31 0.04 10.26 1.00
CA ASP A 31 1.27 10.07 1.78
C ASP A 31 0.99 9.41 3.14
N SER A 32 -0.02 9.92 3.86
CA SER A 32 -0.43 9.41 5.17
C SER A 32 -1.10 8.04 5.12
N THR A 33 -1.44 7.53 3.93
CA THR A 33 -1.96 6.16 3.76
C THR A 33 -0.90 5.21 3.25
N ALA A 34 -0.05 5.65 2.32
CA ALA A 34 0.94 4.80 1.66
C ALA A 34 1.93 4.19 2.65
N ALA A 35 2.57 5.00 3.50
CA ALA A 35 3.57 4.48 4.45
C ALA A 35 2.95 3.65 5.59
N PRO A 36 1.87 4.09 6.27
CA PRO A 36 1.24 3.29 7.32
C PRO A 36 0.67 1.94 6.86
N MET A 37 0.02 1.90 5.69
CA MET A 37 -0.54 0.65 5.17
C MET A 37 0.56 -0.39 4.92
N CYS A 38 1.73 0.03 4.47
CA CYS A 38 2.82 -0.90 4.18
C CYS A 38 3.42 -1.53 5.44
N VAL A 39 3.37 -0.83 6.58
CA VAL A 39 3.82 -1.38 7.87
C VAL A 39 2.80 -2.38 8.44
N ILE A 40 1.50 -2.16 8.21
CA ILE A 40 0.40 -2.96 8.81
C ILE A 40 0.04 -4.19 7.97
N MET A 41 0.23 -4.13 6.66
CA MET A 41 -0.12 -5.23 5.76
C MET A 41 0.94 -6.34 5.78
N PRO A 42 0.60 -7.59 6.15
CA PRO A 42 1.54 -8.72 6.11
C PRO A 42 2.05 -9.02 4.70
N ALA A 43 1.17 -8.86 3.71
CA ALA A 43 1.46 -9.05 2.29
C ALA A 43 2.08 -7.77 1.68
N SER A 44 3.14 -7.26 2.30
CA SER A 44 3.93 -6.14 1.78
C SER A 44 5.41 -6.47 1.93
N SER A 45 6.27 -5.85 1.12
CA SER A 45 7.73 -6.01 1.26
C SER A 45 8.21 -5.63 2.66
N TRP A 46 7.56 -4.65 3.29
CA TRP A 46 7.92 -4.18 4.61
C TRP A 46 7.35 -5.04 5.75
N GLY A 47 6.14 -5.54 5.59
CA GLY A 47 5.53 -6.52 6.48
C GLY A 47 6.34 -7.81 6.51
N ALA A 48 6.71 -8.34 5.35
CA ALA A 48 7.54 -9.55 5.25
C ALA A 48 8.91 -9.40 5.91
N TYR A 49 9.57 -8.26 5.71
CA TYR A 49 10.84 -7.96 6.36
C TYR A 49 10.71 -7.95 7.89
N ILE A 50 9.69 -7.28 8.42
CA ILE A 50 9.42 -7.23 9.86
C ILE A 50 9.09 -8.62 10.41
N ILE A 51 8.28 -9.42 9.70
CA ILE A 51 7.94 -10.80 10.09
C ILE A 51 9.19 -11.67 10.16
N THR A 52 10.10 -11.57 9.18
CA THR A 52 11.38 -12.31 9.19
C THR A 52 12.27 -11.90 10.37
N ILE A 53 12.35 -10.60 10.69
CA ILE A 53 13.08 -10.12 11.88
C ILE A 53 12.47 -10.69 13.15
N ILE A 54 11.14 -10.61 13.29
CA ILE A 54 10.44 -11.15 14.46
C ILE A 54 10.71 -12.65 14.59
N GLY A 55 10.65 -13.40 13.50
CA GLY A 55 11.00 -14.83 13.49
C GLY A 55 12.41 -15.09 14.01
N GLY A 56 13.40 -14.32 13.54
CA GLY A 56 14.78 -14.42 14.03
C GLY A 56 14.92 -14.10 15.53
N ILE A 57 14.22 -13.07 16.00
CA ILE A 57 14.21 -12.69 17.43
C ILE A 57 13.57 -13.79 18.28
N LEU A 58 12.42 -14.32 17.87
CA LEU A 58 11.72 -15.40 18.59
C LEU A 58 12.60 -16.63 18.75
N VAL A 59 13.30 -17.04 17.68
CA VAL A 59 14.26 -18.15 17.73
C VAL A 59 15.43 -17.84 18.66
N SER A 60 16.01 -16.64 18.59
CA SER A 60 17.15 -16.25 19.43
C SER A 60 16.85 -16.21 20.93
N HIS A 61 15.59 -15.92 21.29
CA HIS A 61 15.11 -15.87 22.67
C HIS A 61 14.40 -17.15 23.11
N GLY A 62 14.34 -18.19 22.26
CA GLY A 62 13.69 -19.47 22.57
C GLY A 62 12.17 -19.39 22.78
N ILE A 63 11.52 -18.35 22.22
CA ILE A 63 10.08 -18.15 22.35
C ILE A 63 9.37 -18.95 21.26
N THR A 64 8.69 -20.02 21.65
CA THR A 64 7.94 -20.91 20.74
C THR A 64 6.43 -20.76 20.84
N GLU A 65 5.94 -19.93 21.77
CA GLU A 65 4.51 -19.70 22.01
C GLU A 65 3.84 -18.91 20.88
N TYR A 66 4.61 -18.14 20.12
CA TYR A 66 4.13 -17.29 19.04
C TYR A 66 4.83 -17.65 17.74
N SER A 67 4.05 -17.81 16.68
CA SER A 67 4.57 -17.77 15.31
C SER A 67 5.04 -16.36 14.94
N ALA A 68 5.93 -16.24 13.96
CA ALA A 68 6.41 -14.95 13.48
C ALA A 68 5.26 -14.06 12.97
N LEU A 69 4.32 -14.64 12.21
CA LEU A 69 3.11 -13.95 11.75
C LEU A 69 2.18 -13.60 12.92
N GLY A 70 1.97 -14.52 13.86
CA GLY A 70 1.10 -14.30 15.02
C GLY A 70 1.63 -13.22 15.97
N ALA A 71 2.95 -13.11 16.11
CA ALA A 71 3.60 -12.02 16.84
C ALA A 71 3.48 -10.69 16.07
N TYR A 72 3.68 -10.70 14.76
CA TYR A 72 3.48 -9.53 13.91
C TYR A 72 2.06 -8.96 14.01
N VAL A 73 1.03 -9.80 13.91
CA VAL A 73 -0.38 -9.36 14.03
C VAL A 73 -0.66 -8.73 15.39
N ARG A 74 -0.06 -9.24 16.47
CA ARG A 74 -0.16 -8.64 17.82
C ARG A 74 0.60 -7.32 17.94
N LEU A 75 1.63 -7.10 17.11
CA LEU A 75 2.38 -5.85 17.07
C LEU A 75 1.69 -4.76 16.26
N ILE A 76 0.79 -5.09 15.32
CA ILE A 76 0.06 -4.12 14.50
C ILE A 76 -0.59 -3.00 15.36
N PRO A 77 -1.37 -3.27 16.42
CA PRO A 77 -1.97 -2.22 17.23
C PRO A 77 -0.95 -1.37 18.00
N MET A 78 0.24 -1.91 18.25
CA MET A 78 1.34 -1.20 18.93
C MET A 78 2.11 -0.27 17.99
N THR A 79 1.84 -0.31 16.68
CA THR A 79 2.39 0.65 15.72
C THR A 79 1.62 1.97 15.77
N PHE A 80 1.77 2.69 16.91
CA PHE A 80 0.98 3.89 17.21
C PHE A 80 0.97 4.92 16.09
N TYR A 81 2.12 5.15 15.44
CA TYR A 81 2.21 6.07 14.31
C TYR A 81 1.28 5.65 13.16
N ALA A 82 1.35 4.39 12.72
CA ALA A 82 0.58 3.92 11.58
C ALA A 82 -0.93 3.94 11.88
N VAL A 83 -1.32 3.50 13.09
CA VAL A 83 -2.71 3.52 13.54
C VAL A 83 -3.24 4.96 13.61
N VAL A 84 -2.52 5.87 14.27
CA VAL A 84 -2.95 7.26 14.43
C VAL A 84 -2.99 8.00 13.09
N ALA A 85 -2.03 7.75 12.20
CA ALA A 85 -2.02 8.36 10.87
C ALA A 85 -3.25 7.93 10.05
N LEU A 86 -3.59 6.64 10.02
CA LEU A 86 -4.78 6.15 9.34
C LEU A 86 -6.08 6.69 9.95
N LEU A 87 -6.15 6.77 11.29
CA LEU A 87 -7.29 7.40 11.98
C LEU A 87 -7.41 8.88 11.63
N MET A 88 -6.29 9.60 11.52
CA MET A 88 -6.28 11.00 11.12
C MET A 88 -6.73 11.18 9.67
N VAL A 89 -6.32 10.31 8.76
CA VAL A 89 -6.82 10.31 7.36
C VAL A 89 -8.34 10.15 7.33
N LEU A 90 -8.88 9.19 8.10
CA LEU A 90 -10.33 9.00 8.21
C LEU A 90 -11.02 10.24 8.80
N ALA A 91 -10.42 10.87 9.81
CA ALA A 91 -10.95 12.09 10.41
C ALA A 91 -10.94 13.27 9.41
N VAL A 92 -9.84 13.47 8.68
CA VAL A 92 -9.71 14.48 7.62
C VAL A 92 -10.75 14.27 6.53
N ALA A 93 -10.94 13.02 6.09
CA ALA A 93 -11.94 12.68 5.08
C ALA A 93 -13.38 12.89 5.58
N ARG A 94 -13.69 12.51 6.83
CA ARG A 94 -15.07 12.52 7.34
C ARG A 94 -15.52 13.87 7.88
N PHE A 95 -14.62 14.60 8.54
CA PHE A 95 -14.92 15.90 9.16
C PHE A 95 -14.44 17.08 8.32
N GLY A 96 -13.79 16.83 7.18
CA GLY A 96 -13.29 17.87 6.29
C GLY A 96 -12.15 18.70 6.90
N LEU A 97 -11.44 18.16 7.89
CA LEU A 97 -10.37 18.88 8.59
C LEU A 97 -9.28 19.31 7.60
N ALA A 98 -8.97 20.60 7.58
CA ALA A 98 -7.87 21.14 6.82
C ALA A 98 -6.91 21.84 7.80
N ILE A 99 -5.78 21.18 8.07
CA ILE A 99 -4.84 21.59 9.12
C ILE A 99 -3.76 22.50 8.52
N GLY A 100 -3.48 23.63 9.18
CA GLY A 100 -2.43 24.56 8.77
C GLY A 100 -2.65 25.13 7.36
N LYS A 101 -1.59 25.19 6.56
CA LYS A 101 -1.60 25.72 5.19
C LYS A 101 -2.54 24.97 4.24
N MET A 102 -2.90 23.71 4.55
CA MET A 102 -3.89 22.97 3.78
C MET A 102 -5.25 23.67 3.74
N ARG A 103 -5.60 24.43 4.80
CA ARG A 103 -6.86 25.18 4.85
C ARG A 103 -6.95 26.25 3.77
N GLU A 104 -5.85 26.94 3.50
CA GLU A 104 -5.81 28.00 2.46
C GLU A 104 -6.04 27.39 1.08
N HIS A 105 -5.36 26.26 0.80
CA HIS A 105 -5.55 25.52 -0.44
C HIS A 105 -6.96 24.93 -0.58
N GLU A 106 -7.58 24.48 0.52
CA GLU A 106 -8.96 23.98 0.49
C GLU A 106 -9.99 25.09 0.26
N ILE A 107 -9.75 26.29 0.81
CA ILE A 107 -10.59 27.46 0.53
C ILE A 107 -10.44 27.87 -0.94
N ALA A 108 -9.22 27.92 -1.47
CA ALA A 108 -8.99 28.20 -2.89
C ALA A 108 -9.69 27.17 -3.79
N ALA A 109 -9.55 25.89 -3.49
CA ALA A 109 -10.22 24.79 -4.20
C ALA A 109 -11.76 24.93 -4.18
N SER A 110 -12.35 25.32 -3.04
CA SER A 110 -13.81 25.56 -2.94
C SER A 110 -14.30 26.72 -3.82
N GLN A 111 -13.41 27.65 -4.19
CA GLN A 111 -13.69 28.75 -5.11
C GLN A 111 -13.41 28.37 -6.58
N GLY A 112 -13.06 27.11 -6.84
CA GLY A 112 -12.68 26.61 -8.16
C GLY A 112 -11.25 26.95 -8.56
N ARG A 113 -10.42 27.44 -7.62
CA ARG A 113 -9.04 27.86 -7.88
C ARG A 113 -8.00 26.82 -7.48
N GLY A 114 -6.82 26.86 -8.10
CA GLY A 114 -5.71 25.94 -7.78
C GLY A 114 -5.88 24.54 -8.38
N PHE A 115 -6.61 24.47 -9.50
CA PHE A 115 -6.71 23.32 -10.39
C PHE A 115 -6.18 23.74 -11.76
N ASP A 116 -5.83 22.79 -12.63
CA ASP A 116 -5.23 23.01 -13.97
C ASP A 116 -6.07 23.85 -14.95
N LYS A 117 -7.23 24.37 -14.50
CA LYS A 117 -8.11 25.30 -15.23
C LYS A 117 -7.78 26.77 -15.02
N ASP A 118 -6.88 27.13 -14.10
CA ASP A 118 -6.44 28.51 -13.83
C ASP A 118 -5.17 28.91 -14.63
N LYS A 119 -4.97 28.35 -15.84
CA LYS A 119 -3.80 28.55 -16.71
C LYS A 119 -3.46 30.01 -17.12
N GLU A 120 -4.17 31.02 -16.62
CA GLU A 120 -3.93 32.40 -17.03
C GLU A 120 -3.03 33.22 -16.11
N ASN A 121 -2.93 32.96 -14.82
CA ASN A 121 -2.02 33.70 -13.94
C ASN A 121 -1.95 33.04 -12.55
N ASP A 122 -0.96 32.22 -12.26
CA ASP A 122 0.06 32.48 -11.23
C ASP A 122 0.99 31.26 -11.05
N THR A 123 2.19 31.59 -10.63
CA THR A 123 3.37 30.79 -10.34
C THR A 123 3.19 29.41 -9.66
N GLN A 124 4.02 28.45 -10.12
CA GLN A 124 4.28 27.10 -9.56
C GLN A 124 3.14 26.08 -9.71
N GLU A 125 2.67 25.85 -10.93
CA GLU A 125 1.69 24.79 -11.20
C GLU A 125 2.39 23.46 -11.47
N ALA A 126 1.96 22.43 -10.75
CA ALA A 126 2.37 21.05 -10.93
C ALA A 126 2.04 20.63 -12.37
N HIS A 127 3.06 20.56 -13.22
CA HIS A 127 2.91 20.08 -14.60
C HIS A 127 2.15 18.75 -14.63
N GLU A 128 1.37 18.57 -15.70
CA GLU A 128 0.85 17.24 -16.02
C GLU A 128 2.03 16.27 -16.04
N LEU A 129 1.93 15.10 -15.40
CA LEU A 129 3.02 14.11 -15.42
C LEU A 129 3.48 13.80 -16.85
N ASN A 130 2.59 13.97 -17.83
CA ASN A 130 2.87 13.84 -19.25
C ASN A 130 3.77 14.95 -19.82
N GLU A 131 3.66 16.19 -19.33
CA GLU A 131 4.50 17.33 -19.76
C GLU A 131 5.90 17.29 -19.13
N GLU A 132 6.05 16.80 -17.89
CA GLU A 132 7.33 16.80 -17.18
C GLU A 132 8.24 15.60 -17.54
N LEU A 133 7.67 14.50 -18.04
CA LEU A 133 8.38 13.22 -18.24
C LEU A 133 8.43 12.70 -19.69
N ASP A 134 7.96 13.45 -20.69
CA ASP A 134 7.88 13.04 -22.13
C ASP A 134 7.38 11.59 -22.30
N ILE A 135 6.37 11.21 -21.50
CA ILE A 135 5.84 9.85 -21.50
C ILE A 135 4.98 9.70 -22.75
N ARG A 136 5.56 9.13 -23.81
CA ARG A 136 4.82 8.73 -25.00
C ARG A 136 3.77 7.70 -24.62
N GLU A 137 2.49 8.09 -24.68
CA GLU A 137 1.38 7.15 -24.48
C GLU A 137 1.49 6.02 -25.51
N SER A 138 1.65 4.80 -25.03
CA SER A 138 1.68 3.61 -25.89
C SER A 138 0.26 3.37 -26.43
N GLU A 139 0.09 3.45 -27.76
CA GLU A 139 -1.19 3.19 -28.44
C GLU A 139 -1.77 1.79 -28.19
N LYS A 140 -0.99 0.88 -27.59
CA LYS A 140 -1.39 -0.52 -27.33
C LYS A 140 -1.62 -0.85 -25.85
N GLY A 141 -1.37 0.07 -24.93
CA GLY A 141 -1.51 -0.19 -23.49
C GLY A 141 -2.98 -0.42 -23.10
N LYS A 142 -3.30 -1.60 -22.55
CA LYS A 142 -4.65 -1.91 -22.05
C LYS A 142 -4.64 -1.97 -20.53
N VAL A 143 -5.79 -1.67 -19.92
CA VAL A 143 -5.99 -1.82 -18.46
C VAL A 143 -5.72 -3.26 -18.00
N SER A 144 -5.94 -4.25 -18.88
CA SER A 144 -5.60 -5.65 -18.61
C SER A 144 -4.13 -5.87 -18.32
N ASP A 145 -3.24 -5.12 -18.97
CA ASP A 145 -1.79 -5.31 -18.87
C ASP A 145 -1.28 -4.86 -17.50
N LEU A 146 -2.03 -4.00 -16.81
CA LEU A 146 -1.78 -3.63 -15.42
C LEU A 146 -2.47 -4.58 -14.42
N ILE A 147 -3.75 -4.90 -14.66
CA ILE A 147 -4.54 -5.69 -13.70
C ILE A 147 -4.07 -7.14 -13.63
N LEU A 148 -3.75 -7.76 -14.77
CA LEU A 148 -3.48 -9.19 -14.86
C LEU A 148 -2.21 -9.60 -14.10
N PRO A 149 -1.07 -8.87 -14.18
CA PRO A 149 0.09 -9.14 -13.34
C PRO A 149 -0.17 -8.95 -11.84
N ILE A 150 -0.93 -7.91 -11.46
CA ILE A 150 -1.26 -7.63 -10.05
C ILE A 150 -2.10 -8.77 -9.45
N VAL A 151 -3.17 -9.17 -10.15
CA VAL A 151 -4.05 -10.24 -9.70
C VAL A 151 -3.29 -11.57 -9.63
N THR A 152 -2.48 -11.86 -10.65
CA THR A 152 -1.62 -13.06 -10.67
C THR A 152 -0.67 -13.07 -9.48
N LEU A 153 -0.01 -11.94 -9.20
CA LEU A 153 0.90 -11.81 -8.07
C LEU A 153 0.20 -12.05 -6.73
N ILE A 154 -1.01 -11.50 -6.52
CA ILE A 154 -1.78 -11.72 -5.29
C ILE A 154 -2.13 -13.21 -5.13
N ILE A 155 -2.69 -13.83 -6.16
CA ILE A 155 -3.11 -15.23 -6.13
C ILE A 155 -1.89 -16.14 -5.93
N ALA A 156 -0.81 -15.91 -6.68
CA ALA A 156 0.43 -16.67 -6.58
C ALA A 156 1.08 -16.55 -5.20
N THR A 157 1.08 -15.35 -4.61
CA THR A 157 1.61 -15.12 -3.26
C THR A 157 0.78 -15.88 -2.23
N ILE A 158 -0.55 -15.77 -2.27
CA ILE A 158 -1.44 -16.49 -1.34
C ILE A 158 -1.29 -18.01 -1.50
N ALA A 159 -1.26 -18.51 -2.73
CA ALA A 159 -1.06 -19.93 -3.00
C ALA A 159 0.30 -20.43 -2.50
N SER A 160 1.35 -19.64 -2.69
CA SER A 160 2.68 -19.95 -2.18
C SER A 160 2.72 -19.93 -0.65
N MET A 161 2.02 -18.99 -0.01
CA MET A 161 1.88 -18.97 1.45
C MET A 161 1.17 -20.22 1.97
N MET A 162 0.11 -20.65 1.29
CA MET A 162 -0.58 -21.90 1.63
C MET A 162 0.31 -23.13 1.44
N TYR A 163 1.15 -23.14 0.40
CA TYR A 163 2.05 -24.24 0.11
C TYR A 163 3.20 -24.34 1.12
N THR A 164 3.92 -23.24 1.37
CA THR A 164 5.02 -23.20 2.35
C THR A 164 4.50 -23.46 3.76
N GLY A 165 3.34 -22.90 4.11
CA GLY A 165 2.65 -23.18 5.35
C GLY A 165 2.23 -24.63 5.51
N GLY A 166 1.63 -25.22 4.46
CA GLY A 166 1.22 -26.63 4.44
C GLY A 166 2.39 -27.59 4.61
N GLN A 167 3.55 -27.28 4.00
CA GLN A 167 4.78 -28.04 4.21
C GLN A 167 5.26 -27.97 5.66
N ALA A 168 5.17 -26.80 6.29
CA ALA A 168 5.51 -26.64 7.71
C ALA A 168 4.58 -27.47 8.62
N LEU A 169 3.26 -27.50 8.37
CA LEU A 169 2.34 -28.36 9.13
C LEU A 169 2.62 -29.85 8.93
N ALA A 170 2.95 -30.26 7.70
CA ALA A 170 3.27 -31.65 7.40
C ALA A 170 4.56 -32.10 8.10
N ALA A 171 5.56 -31.22 8.20
CA ALA A 171 6.78 -31.48 8.96
C ALA A 171 6.51 -31.61 10.47
N ASP A 172 5.54 -30.87 10.98
CA ASP A 172 5.06 -30.93 12.37
C ASP A 172 4.06 -32.09 12.65
N GLY A 173 3.71 -32.89 11.63
CA GLY A 173 2.75 -33.98 11.75
C GLY A 173 1.30 -33.55 12.01
N LYS A 174 0.95 -32.30 11.72
CA LYS A 174 -0.40 -31.73 11.93
C LYS A 174 -1.22 -31.82 10.63
N GLU A 175 -2.54 -32.02 10.76
CA GLU A 175 -3.44 -31.95 9.61
C GLU A 175 -3.45 -30.55 8.99
N PHE A 176 -3.70 -30.47 7.68
CA PHE A 176 -3.78 -29.20 6.98
C PHE A 176 -4.94 -28.36 7.50
N ALA A 177 -4.60 -27.34 8.29
CA ALA A 177 -5.53 -26.32 8.74
C ALA A 177 -5.22 -25.00 8.03
N LEU A 178 -6.23 -24.37 7.43
CA LEU A 178 -6.06 -23.16 6.63
C LEU A 178 -5.39 -22.03 7.43
N LEU A 179 -5.85 -21.81 8.67
CA LEU A 179 -5.24 -20.84 9.58
C LEU A 179 -3.83 -21.24 10.01
N GLY A 180 -3.59 -22.54 10.26
CA GLY A 180 -2.27 -23.05 10.62
C GLY A 180 -1.25 -22.91 9.50
N ALA A 181 -1.68 -23.04 8.24
CA ALA A 181 -0.83 -22.86 7.06
C ALA A 181 -0.42 -21.39 6.92
N PHE A 182 -1.37 -20.46 7.08
CA PHE A 182 -1.02 -19.05 7.13
C PHE A 182 -0.09 -18.71 8.30
N GLU A 183 -0.29 -19.34 9.46
CA GLU A 183 0.52 -19.03 10.64
C GLU A 183 1.98 -19.48 10.52
N ASN A 184 2.21 -20.64 9.90
CA ASN A 184 3.54 -21.25 9.76
C ASN A 184 4.16 -21.03 8.38
N THR A 185 3.58 -20.14 7.57
CA THR A 185 4.10 -19.83 6.24
C THR A 185 5.41 -19.06 6.33
N ASP A 186 6.31 -19.34 5.39
CA ASP A 186 7.45 -18.48 5.12
C ASP A 186 7.02 -17.36 4.17
N VAL A 187 6.76 -16.19 4.75
CA VAL A 187 6.29 -15.00 4.01
C VAL A 187 7.31 -14.53 2.99
N GLY A 188 8.61 -14.62 3.30
CA GLY A 188 9.69 -14.13 2.44
C GLY A 188 9.79 -14.91 1.14
N THR A 189 9.86 -16.24 1.22
CA THR A 189 9.89 -17.13 0.04
C THR A 189 8.59 -17.04 -0.77
N SER A 190 7.44 -16.93 -0.09
CA SER A 190 6.14 -16.84 -0.76
C SER A 190 6.01 -15.59 -1.63
N LEU A 191 6.56 -14.45 -1.17
CA LEU A 191 6.63 -13.22 -1.96
C LEU A 191 7.60 -13.32 -3.14
N ILE A 192 8.70 -14.05 -3.00
CA ILE A 192 9.64 -14.27 -4.11
C ILE A 192 8.94 -15.08 -5.22
N TYR A 193 8.25 -16.17 -4.88
CA TYR A 193 7.49 -16.95 -5.86
C TYR A 193 6.34 -16.14 -6.49
N GLY A 194 5.60 -15.37 -5.68
CA GLY A 194 4.54 -14.50 -6.16
C GLY A 194 5.03 -13.42 -7.13
N SER A 195 6.17 -12.80 -6.84
CA SER A 195 6.77 -11.77 -7.69
C SER A 195 7.33 -12.33 -9.01
N LEU A 196 7.97 -13.51 -9.00
CA LEU A 196 8.45 -14.17 -10.21
C LEU A 196 7.28 -14.55 -11.15
N LEU A 197 6.18 -15.06 -10.60
CA LEU A 197 5.00 -15.41 -11.39
C LEU A 197 4.28 -14.17 -11.92
N GLY A 198 4.17 -13.12 -11.11
CA GLY A 198 3.64 -11.83 -11.57
C GLY A 198 4.47 -11.23 -12.71
N LEU A 199 5.80 -11.30 -12.62
CA LEU A 199 6.72 -10.83 -13.66
C LEU A 199 6.62 -11.65 -14.94
N ALA A 200 6.42 -12.97 -14.85
CA ALA A 200 6.28 -13.83 -16.03
C ALA A 200 5.00 -13.55 -16.83
N VAL A 201 4.01 -12.92 -16.20
CA VAL A 201 2.71 -12.57 -16.79
C VAL A 201 2.67 -11.13 -17.31
N ALA A 202 3.54 -10.25 -16.81
CA ALA A 202 3.72 -8.88 -17.27
C ALA A 202 4.51 -8.82 -18.58
#